data_AF-A0A914BHI5-F1
#
_entry.id   AF-A0A914BHI5-F1
#
_cell.length_a   1.000
_cell.length_b   1.000
_cell.length_c   1.000
_cell.angle_alpha   90.00
_cell.angle_beta   90.00
_cell.angle_gamma   90.00
#
_symmetry.space_group_name_H-M   'P 1'
#
loop_
_entity.id
_entity.type
_entity.pdbx_description
1 polymer ?
#
loop_
_entity_poly.entity_id
_entity_poly.type
_entity_poly.pdbx_seq_one_letter_code
_entity_poly.pdbx_strand_id
1 'polypeptide(L)'
;MATSSVADQKGHEEGEDQSVLMEGKVMSVADTNEIQVALDRGEHVQTTLEVVPSEVLLEVLSFVLDKWLLNCALVCREWRDVVASQTFWRKKCLRTRRFIEKYMAPYYPKDWREFYFKSPYTRNLIKNPSGKDGREAGWTITSDGGDGWLVETTDGGSDPKPDELRAISDGSPHQFATSFGWCKRFQGIDLVAEGISAAFLDEVRPDIYVSEWYAPRFDCGSVYKLKVKLMKERNDEKPEDVIDEFTFELTTPQWAPHDWKQVSHVFTGYGPGLRFIQYKDSSKDTQFWKGHYGSKMAGSVVRVQLE
;
A
#
# COMPACT_ATOMS: atom_id res chain seq x y z
N MET A 1 59.47 39.54 -45.33
CA MET A 1 58.67 38.78 -46.33
C MET A 1 57.23 39.11 -46.00
N ALA A 2 56.60 40.03 -46.73
CA ALA A 2 55.83 39.75 -47.96
C ALA A 2 54.64 38.83 -47.63
N THR A 3 53.37 39.09 -47.95
CA THR A 3 52.62 40.07 -48.76
C THR A 3 51.14 39.70 -48.52
N SER A 4 50.20 40.66 -48.41
CA SER A 4 49.07 40.93 -49.36
C SER A 4 48.27 39.68 -49.81
N SER A 5 46.94 39.61 -49.95
CA SER A 5 45.93 40.57 -50.44
C SER A 5 44.63 39.74 -50.64
N VAL A 6 43.47 40.13 -50.09
CA VAL A 6 42.26 40.72 -50.74
C VAL A 6 41.34 39.77 -51.57
N ALA A 7 40.03 39.98 -51.31
CA ALA A 7 38.83 39.77 -52.15
C ALA A 7 38.27 38.36 -52.38
N ASP A 8 36.98 38.12 -52.62
CA ASP A 8 35.68 38.76 -52.35
C ASP A 8 34.61 37.79 -52.93
N GLN A 9 33.36 37.92 -52.48
CA GLN A 9 32.09 37.47 -53.11
C GLN A 9 31.56 36.00 -53.10
N LYS A 10 30.37 35.92 -52.47
CA LYS A 10 29.09 35.26 -52.84
C LYS A 10 29.03 33.78 -53.22
N GLY A 11 28.19 33.06 -52.46
CA GLY A 11 27.48 31.84 -52.88
C GLY A 11 26.37 31.50 -51.88
N HIS A 12 25.15 31.35 -52.39
CA HIS A 12 23.92 30.97 -51.69
C HIS A 12 23.81 29.42 -51.65
N GLU A 13 22.80 28.92 -50.93
CA GLU A 13 22.23 27.55 -50.91
C GLU A 13 22.60 26.59 -49.75
N GLU A 14 21.57 26.41 -48.90
CA GLU A 14 20.93 25.17 -48.46
C GLU A 14 21.74 24.04 -47.77
N GLY A 15 21.22 23.59 -46.61
CA GLY A 15 21.60 22.31 -46.02
C GLY A 15 21.30 22.12 -44.54
N GLU A 16 20.02 21.90 -44.22
CA GLU A 16 19.45 21.03 -43.18
C GLU A 16 20.15 20.88 -41.81
N ASP A 17 19.61 21.56 -40.80
CA ASP A 17 19.74 21.19 -39.38
C ASP A 17 18.63 20.19 -39.03
N GLN A 18 19.02 18.95 -38.72
CA GLN A 18 18.11 17.89 -38.28
C GLN A 18 17.68 18.15 -36.84
N SER A 19 16.44 18.61 -36.65
CA SER A 19 15.76 18.53 -35.35
C SER A 19 14.51 17.67 -35.44
N VAL A 20 14.47 16.68 -34.57
CA VAL A 20 13.44 15.65 -34.44
C VAL A 20 12.13 16.27 -33.96
N LEU A 21 11.10 16.18 -34.80
CA LEU A 21 9.72 16.61 -34.51
C LEU A 21 9.10 15.73 -33.41
N MET A 22 8.86 16.31 -32.23
CA MET A 22 7.75 15.89 -31.38
C MET A 22 6.50 16.63 -31.85
N GLU A 23 5.56 15.91 -32.48
CA GLU A 23 4.25 16.43 -32.85
C GLU A 23 3.39 16.66 -31.59
N GLY A 24 3.60 17.79 -30.93
CA GLY A 24 2.57 18.43 -30.13
C GLY A 24 1.67 19.23 -31.08
N LYS A 25 0.37 18.96 -31.09
CA LYS A 25 -0.60 19.78 -31.83
C LYS A 25 -0.66 21.15 -31.13
N VAL A 26 0.15 22.09 -31.58
CA VAL A 26 0.04 23.50 -31.20
C VAL A 26 -1.30 23.99 -31.75
N MET A 27 -2.15 24.55 -30.89
CA MET A 27 -3.40 25.19 -31.34
C MET A 27 -3.04 26.22 -32.41
N SER A 28 -3.77 26.19 -33.52
CA SER A 28 -3.51 27.15 -34.59
C SER A 28 -3.88 28.55 -34.10
N VAL A 29 -3.16 29.57 -34.57
CA VAL A 29 -3.46 30.98 -34.29
C VAL A 29 -4.88 31.37 -34.75
N ALA A 30 -5.50 30.57 -35.63
CA ALA A 30 -6.89 30.74 -36.04
C ALA A 30 -7.88 30.34 -34.93
N ASP A 31 -7.63 29.25 -34.21
CA ASP A 31 -8.53 28.74 -33.16
C ASP A 31 -8.57 29.67 -31.93
N THR A 32 -7.43 30.28 -31.58
CA THR A 32 -7.37 31.30 -30.51
C THR A 32 -8.02 32.62 -30.91
N ASN A 33 -7.94 32.99 -32.20
CA ASN A 33 -8.63 34.17 -32.72
C ASN A 33 -10.15 33.99 -32.73
N GLU A 34 -10.68 32.81 -33.06
CA GLU A 34 -12.13 32.58 -33.05
C GLU A 34 -12.74 32.66 -31.64
N ILE A 35 -12.06 32.13 -30.63
CA ILE A 35 -12.49 32.23 -29.23
C ILE A 35 -12.47 33.68 -28.74
N GLN A 36 -11.41 34.43 -29.07
CA GLN A 36 -11.29 35.84 -28.69
C GLN A 36 -12.34 36.72 -29.39
N VAL A 37 -12.62 36.45 -30.67
CA VAL A 37 -13.64 37.16 -31.46
C VAL A 37 -15.06 36.86 -30.98
N ALA A 38 -15.35 35.64 -30.50
CA ALA A 38 -16.64 35.28 -29.92
C ALA A 38 -16.86 35.94 -28.54
N LEU A 39 -15.81 36.03 -27.72
CA LEU A 39 -15.83 36.74 -26.43
C LEU A 39 -16.05 38.25 -26.60
N ASP A 40 -15.38 38.89 -27.57
CA ASP A 40 -15.53 40.32 -27.87
C ASP A 40 -16.91 40.69 -28.43
N ARG A 41 -17.66 39.73 -28.97
CA ARG A 41 -19.05 39.90 -29.48
C ARG A 41 -20.14 39.65 -28.44
N GLY A 42 -19.78 39.28 -27.20
CA GLY A 42 -20.74 38.97 -26.15
C GLY A 42 -21.57 37.71 -26.41
N GLU A 43 -21.10 36.84 -27.30
CA GLU A 43 -21.74 35.54 -27.56
C GLU A 43 -21.40 34.58 -26.42
N HIS A 44 -22.41 33.88 -25.89
CA HIS A 44 -22.18 32.79 -24.96
C HIS A 44 -21.42 31.66 -25.69
N VAL A 45 -20.10 31.64 -25.57
CA VAL A 45 -19.29 30.50 -26.00
C VAL A 45 -19.72 29.32 -25.14
N GLN A 46 -20.48 28.41 -25.74
CA GLN A 46 -20.87 27.17 -25.11
C GLN A 46 -19.62 26.29 -25.03
N THR A 47 -18.80 26.46 -24.00
CA THR A 47 -17.63 25.62 -23.75
C THR A 47 -18.10 24.20 -23.47
N THR A 48 -18.04 23.34 -24.49
CA THR A 48 -18.21 21.90 -24.34
C THR A 48 -16.93 21.33 -23.74
N LEU A 49 -17.01 20.20 -23.02
CA LEU A 49 -15.83 19.57 -22.42
C LEU A 49 -14.80 19.07 -23.45
N GLU A 50 -15.16 19.13 -24.74
CA GLU A 50 -14.34 18.73 -25.89
C GLU A 50 -13.24 19.75 -26.22
N VAL A 51 -13.40 21.01 -25.80
CA VAL A 51 -12.46 22.12 -26.08
C VAL A 51 -11.64 22.51 -24.85
N VAL A 52 -11.75 21.73 -23.76
CA VAL A 52 -11.10 22.01 -22.49
C VAL A 52 -9.63 21.54 -22.52
N PRO A 53 -8.65 22.35 -22.07
CA PRO A 53 -7.25 21.93 -21.98
C PRO A 53 -7.05 20.66 -21.14
N SER A 54 -6.07 19.85 -21.52
CA SER A 54 -5.77 18.57 -20.87
C SER A 54 -5.52 18.71 -19.36
N GLU A 55 -4.98 19.84 -18.91
CA GLU A 55 -4.73 20.14 -17.49
C GLU A 55 -6.04 20.28 -16.70
N VAL A 56 -7.05 20.92 -17.27
CA VAL A 56 -8.36 21.10 -16.64
C VAL A 56 -9.12 19.77 -16.67
N LEU A 57 -9.04 19.02 -17.78
CA LEU A 57 -9.61 17.68 -17.87
C LEU A 57 -9.00 16.73 -16.83
N LEU A 58 -7.67 16.76 -16.66
CA LEU A 58 -6.96 16.02 -15.63
C LEU A 58 -7.47 16.38 -14.24
N GLU A 59 -7.64 17.68 -13.94
CA GLU A 59 -8.17 18.13 -12.66
C GLU A 59 -9.57 17.57 -12.40
N VAL A 60 -10.48 17.70 -13.38
CA VAL A 60 -11.86 17.20 -13.29
C VAL A 60 -11.88 15.68 -13.10
N LEU A 61 -11.18 14.93 -13.95
CA LEU A 61 -11.13 13.47 -13.87
C LEU A 61 -10.46 12.99 -12.56
N SER A 62 -9.60 13.80 -11.95
CA SER A 62 -8.98 13.43 -10.68
C SER A 62 -10.04 13.16 -9.60
N PHE A 63 -11.20 13.86 -9.62
CA PHE A 63 -12.33 13.70 -8.70
C PHE A 63 -13.19 12.47 -8.96
N VAL A 64 -13.13 11.89 -10.15
CA VAL A 64 -13.94 10.73 -10.53
C VAL A 64 -13.53 9.50 -9.72
N LEU A 65 -14.49 8.71 -9.24
CA LEU A 65 -14.23 7.46 -8.53
C LEU A 65 -13.55 6.43 -9.44
N ASP A 66 -12.68 5.60 -8.86
CA ASP A 66 -11.83 4.66 -9.61
C ASP A 66 -12.63 3.74 -10.53
N LYS A 67 -13.81 3.27 -10.07
CA LYS A 67 -14.72 2.41 -10.84
C LYS A 67 -15.22 3.03 -12.14
N TRP A 68 -15.21 4.36 -12.25
CA TRP A 68 -15.71 5.08 -13.43
C TRP A 68 -14.60 5.54 -14.37
N LEU A 69 -13.33 5.48 -13.96
CA LEU A 69 -12.21 5.97 -14.78
C LEU A 69 -12.06 5.20 -16.09
N LEU A 70 -12.40 3.90 -16.11
CA LEU A 70 -12.42 3.12 -17.34
C LEU A 70 -13.48 3.63 -18.31
N ASN A 71 -14.65 4.03 -17.82
CA ASN A 71 -15.70 4.61 -18.68
C ASN A 71 -15.27 5.99 -19.19
N CYS A 72 -14.59 6.79 -18.37
CA CYS A 72 -14.00 8.07 -18.80
C CYS A 72 -13.00 7.86 -19.94
N ALA A 73 -12.14 6.84 -19.86
CA ALA A 73 -11.18 6.51 -20.91
C ALA A 73 -11.82 6.04 -22.23
N LEU A 74 -13.13 5.73 -22.24
CA LEU A 74 -13.87 5.35 -23.45
C LEU A 74 -14.58 6.53 -24.12
N VAL A 75 -14.61 7.71 -23.50
CA VAL A 75 -15.29 8.89 -24.05
C VAL A 75 -14.61 9.37 -25.33
N CYS A 76 -13.30 9.60 -25.27
CA CYS A 76 -12.50 9.98 -26.43
C CYS A 76 -11.01 9.70 -26.19
N ARG A 77 -10.19 9.90 -27.23
CA ARG A 77 -8.73 9.71 -27.17
C ARG A 77 -8.07 10.57 -26.09
N GLU A 78 -8.46 11.84 -25.98
CA GLU A 78 -7.87 12.76 -25.01
C GLU A 78 -8.08 12.30 -23.56
N TRP A 79 -9.31 11.89 -23.21
CA TRP A 79 -9.62 11.39 -21.88
C TRP A 79 -8.86 10.11 -21.55
N ARG A 80 -8.74 9.21 -22.54
CA ARG A 80 -7.95 7.99 -22.39
C ARG A 80 -6.48 8.31 -22.10
N ASP A 81 -5.90 9.22 -22.89
CA ASP A 81 -4.50 9.57 -22.81
C ASP A 81 -4.22 10.29 -21.46
N VAL A 82 -5.14 11.14 -20.97
CA VAL A 82 -5.09 11.72 -19.62
C VAL A 82 -5.17 10.66 -18.51
N VAL A 83 -6.15 9.75 -18.55
CA VAL A 83 -6.31 8.70 -17.52
C VAL A 83 -5.12 7.72 -17.52
N ALA A 84 -4.45 7.55 -18.65
CA ALA A 84 -3.24 6.73 -18.75
C ALA A 84 -1.96 7.45 -18.27
N SER A 85 -1.98 8.79 -18.14
CA SER A 85 -0.79 9.59 -17.85
C SER A 85 -0.31 9.51 -16.40
N GLN A 86 1.02 9.56 -16.21
CA GLN A 86 1.63 9.58 -14.87
C GLN A 86 1.29 10.86 -14.08
N THR A 87 1.12 12.00 -14.77
CA THR A 87 0.72 13.28 -14.15
C THR A 87 -0.68 13.21 -13.56
N PHE A 88 -1.62 12.54 -14.23
CA PHE A 88 -2.96 12.28 -13.70
C PHE A 88 -2.92 11.47 -12.41
N TRP A 89 -2.20 10.34 -12.41
CA TRP A 89 -2.09 9.49 -11.22
C TRP A 89 -1.34 10.18 -10.08
N ARG A 90 -0.29 10.97 -10.38
CA ARG A 90 0.36 11.83 -9.38
C ARG A 90 -0.63 12.80 -8.75
N LYS A 91 -1.41 13.52 -9.56
CA LYS A 91 -2.44 14.45 -9.06
C LYS A 91 -3.47 13.73 -8.20
N LYS A 92 -3.97 12.59 -8.66
CA LYS A 92 -4.95 11.79 -7.93
C LYS A 92 -4.39 11.27 -6.60
N CYS A 93 -3.14 10.82 -6.56
CA CYS A 93 -2.44 10.40 -5.33
C CYS A 93 -2.32 11.53 -4.31
N LEU A 94 -1.93 12.73 -4.75
CA LEU A 94 -1.83 13.91 -3.89
C LEU A 94 -3.21 14.31 -3.34
N ARG A 95 -4.22 14.37 -4.23
CA ARG A 95 -5.61 14.73 -3.88
C ARG A 95 -6.23 13.75 -2.87
N THR A 96 -5.98 12.45 -3.06
CA THR A 96 -6.51 11.38 -2.20
C THR A 96 -5.62 11.09 -0.99
N ARG A 97 -4.56 11.88 -0.76
CA ARG A 97 -3.59 11.73 0.35
C ARG A 97 -2.90 10.37 0.39
N ARG A 98 -2.86 9.65 -0.73
CA ARG A 98 -2.06 8.42 -0.87
C ARG A 98 -0.56 8.73 -0.97
N PHE A 99 -0.23 9.88 -1.53
CA PHE A 99 1.12 10.45 -1.47
C PHE A 99 1.08 11.74 -0.65
N ILE A 100 1.90 11.82 0.39
CA ILE A 100 2.02 13.00 1.25
C ILE A 100 3.40 13.58 1.08
N GLU A 101 3.49 14.70 0.37
CA GLU A 101 4.75 15.31 -0.05
C GLU A 101 5.67 15.65 1.12
N LYS A 102 5.11 16.09 2.25
CA LYS A 102 5.84 16.36 3.51
C LYS A 102 6.68 15.16 3.97
N TYR A 103 6.18 13.94 3.80
CA TYR A 103 6.82 12.73 4.34
C TYR A 103 7.57 11.95 3.26
N MET A 104 7.03 11.92 2.04
CA MET A 104 7.50 11.00 1.01
C MET A 104 8.44 11.66 0.00
N ALA A 105 8.53 12.99 -0.08
CA ALA A 105 9.51 13.65 -0.95
C ALA A 105 10.93 13.50 -0.35
N PRO A 106 11.98 13.37 -1.19
CA PRO A 106 11.96 13.34 -2.66
C PRO A 106 11.76 11.94 -3.28
N TYR A 107 11.31 10.95 -2.50
CA TYR A 107 11.16 9.56 -2.94
C TYR A 107 9.87 9.32 -3.74
N TYR A 108 9.85 9.83 -4.97
CA TYR A 108 8.71 9.68 -5.86
C TYR A 108 8.59 8.25 -6.42
N PRO A 109 7.37 7.69 -6.53
CA PRO A 109 7.17 6.42 -7.20
C PRO A 109 7.51 6.53 -8.69
N LYS A 110 8.05 5.45 -9.25
CA LYS A 110 8.33 5.34 -10.69
C LYS A 110 7.04 5.22 -11.51
N ASP A 111 6.05 4.49 -10.97
CA ASP A 111 4.72 4.36 -11.53
C ASP A 111 3.68 4.82 -10.50
N TRP A 112 3.11 6.01 -10.72
CA TRP A 112 2.09 6.61 -9.89
C TRP A 112 0.76 5.85 -9.92
N ARG A 113 0.45 5.16 -11.02
CA ARG A 113 -0.77 4.35 -11.13
C ARG A 113 -0.65 3.12 -10.25
N GLU A 114 0.46 2.41 -10.37
CA GLU A 114 0.74 1.24 -9.54
C GLU A 114 0.77 1.64 -8.06
N PHE A 115 1.46 2.72 -7.73
CA PHE A 115 1.51 3.29 -6.38
C PHE A 115 0.11 3.62 -5.83
N TYR A 116 -0.73 4.25 -6.65
CA TYR A 116 -2.10 4.59 -6.27
C TYR A 116 -2.86 3.34 -5.80
N PHE A 117 -2.87 2.28 -6.61
CA PHE A 117 -3.62 1.07 -6.29
C PHE A 117 -2.97 0.25 -5.16
N LYS A 118 -1.63 0.21 -5.07
CA LYS A 118 -0.94 -0.46 -3.97
C LYS A 118 -1.16 0.23 -2.63
N SER A 119 -1.26 1.57 -2.60
CA SER A 119 -1.45 2.37 -1.39
C SER A 119 -0.54 1.99 -0.22
N PRO A 120 0.78 1.83 -0.44
CA PRO A 120 1.69 1.15 0.49
C PRO A 120 1.73 1.73 1.91
N TYR A 121 1.45 3.03 2.06
CA TYR A 121 1.60 3.76 3.33
C TYR A 121 0.30 3.93 4.12
N THR A 122 -0.85 3.51 3.58
CA THR A 122 -2.16 3.83 4.18
C THR A 122 -3.03 2.60 4.42
N ARG A 123 -2.48 1.39 4.26
CA ARG A 123 -3.22 0.14 4.46
C ARG A 123 -2.48 -0.84 5.35
N ASN A 124 -3.21 -1.86 5.77
CA ASN A 124 -2.62 -3.05 6.35
C ASN A 124 -1.86 -3.85 5.28
N LEU A 125 -0.64 -4.27 5.61
CA LEU A 125 0.23 -5.09 4.78
C LEU A 125 0.01 -6.59 5.01
N ILE A 126 -0.57 -6.98 6.15
CA ILE A 126 -0.99 -8.36 6.41
C ILE A 126 -2.14 -8.74 5.50
N LYS A 127 -2.00 -9.88 4.80
CA LYS A 127 -3.08 -10.47 4.01
C LYS A 127 -3.95 -11.34 4.93
N ASN A 128 -5.26 -11.35 4.67
CA ASN A 128 -6.22 -12.18 5.39
C ASN A 128 -6.06 -12.15 6.93
N PRO A 129 -6.11 -10.96 7.56
CA PRO A 129 -5.75 -10.77 8.97
C PRO A 129 -6.70 -11.46 9.96
N SER A 130 -7.87 -11.91 9.50
CA SER A 130 -8.91 -12.54 10.34
C SER A 130 -9.46 -13.85 9.77
N GLY A 131 -8.90 -14.37 8.66
CA GLY A 131 -9.26 -15.70 8.15
C GLY A 131 -10.47 -15.73 7.20
N LYS A 132 -11.00 -14.56 6.81
CA LYS A 132 -12.16 -14.44 5.89
C LYS A 132 -11.95 -15.18 4.58
N ASP A 133 -10.73 -15.21 4.07
CA ASP A 133 -10.38 -15.83 2.79
C ASP A 133 -9.97 -17.31 2.94
N GLY A 134 -10.18 -17.91 4.13
CA GLY A 134 -9.77 -19.27 4.48
C GLY A 134 -8.47 -19.31 5.30
N ARG A 135 -8.17 -20.46 5.90
CA ARG A 135 -7.10 -20.56 6.92
C ARG A 135 -5.67 -20.38 6.39
N GLU A 136 -5.43 -20.75 5.13
CA GLU A 136 -4.11 -20.72 4.47
C GLU A 136 -3.94 -19.53 3.51
N ALA A 137 -5.02 -18.82 3.19
CA ALA A 137 -4.94 -17.70 2.25
C ALA A 137 -4.04 -16.59 2.82
N GLY A 138 -2.91 -16.34 2.14
CA GLY A 138 -1.92 -15.35 2.55
C GLY A 138 -1.04 -15.75 3.73
N TRP A 139 -1.25 -16.90 4.37
CA TRP A 139 -0.49 -17.36 5.53
C TRP A 139 0.28 -18.64 5.21
N THR A 140 1.52 -18.72 5.69
CA THR A 140 2.26 -20.00 5.68
C THR A 140 2.15 -20.65 7.04
N ILE A 141 1.45 -21.78 7.13
CA ILE A 141 1.35 -22.59 8.34
C ILE A 141 2.63 -23.41 8.49
N THR A 142 3.37 -23.19 9.58
CA THR A 142 4.63 -23.91 9.89
C THR A 142 4.44 -25.02 10.90
N SER A 143 3.31 -25.03 11.60
CA SER A 143 2.93 -26.11 12.49
C SER A 143 1.41 -26.12 12.64
N ASP A 144 0.82 -27.30 12.57
CA ASP A 144 -0.63 -27.54 12.62
C ASP A 144 -0.93 -28.59 13.70
N GLY A 145 -0.47 -28.33 14.94
CA GLY A 145 -0.56 -29.30 16.02
C GLY A 145 -1.99 -29.59 16.48
N GLY A 146 -2.22 -30.80 17.00
CA GLY A 146 -3.55 -31.23 17.46
C GLY A 146 -4.54 -31.42 16.31
N ASP A 147 -5.74 -30.86 16.45
CA ASP A 147 -6.73 -30.77 15.37
C ASP A 147 -6.47 -29.59 14.40
N GLY A 148 -5.37 -28.86 14.62
CA GLY A 148 -4.86 -27.83 13.72
C GLY A 148 -5.47 -26.43 13.89
N TRP A 149 -5.28 -25.61 12.85
CA TRP A 149 -5.89 -24.29 12.69
C TRP A 149 -7.31 -24.41 12.16
N LEU A 150 -8.22 -23.67 12.80
CA LEU A 150 -9.59 -23.46 12.36
C LEU A 150 -9.85 -21.97 12.13
N VAL A 151 -10.72 -21.66 11.16
CA VAL A 151 -11.36 -20.35 11.08
C VAL A 151 -12.78 -20.49 11.59
N GLU A 152 -13.10 -19.75 12.65
CA GLU A 152 -14.43 -19.72 13.27
C GLU A 152 -15.13 -18.41 12.90
N THR A 153 -16.46 -18.43 12.81
CA THR A 153 -17.31 -17.24 12.61
C THR A 153 -18.21 -16.95 13.82
N THR A 154 -18.25 -17.86 14.78
CA THR A 154 -18.92 -17.68 16.08
C THR A 154 -17.88 -17.31 17.13
N ASP A 155 -18.32 -16.97 18.34
CA ASP A 155 -17.41 -16.53 19.39
C ASP A 155 -16.46 -17.65 19.88
N GLY A 156 -16.75 -18.92 19.60
CA GLY A 156 -15.87 -20.06 19.93
C GLY A 156 -15.46 -20.15 21.40
N GLY A 157 -16.22 -19.54 22.31
CA GLY A 157 -15.93 -19.44 23.75
C GLY A 157 -15.10 -18.22 24.20
N SER A 158 -14.94 -17.18 23.37
CA SER A 158 -14.42 -15.88 23.80
C SER A 158 -15.60 -14.92 23.93
N ASP A 159 -15.35 -13.72 24.46
CA ASP A 159 -16.33 -12.65 24.37
C ASP A 159 -16.54 -12.24 22.90
N PRO A 160 -17.66 -11.56 22.59
CA PRO A 160 -17.86 -10.95 21.29
C PRO A 160 -16.71 -9.98 20.97
N LYS A 161 -16.31 -9.93 19.71
CA LYS A 161 -15.29 -8.98 19.26
C LYS A 161 -15.68 -7.54 19.60
N PRO A 162 -14.77 -6.73 20.16
CA PRO A 162 -15.03 -5.32 20.39
C PRO A 162 -15.15 -4.56 19.07
N ASP A 163 -15.79 -3.40 19.10
CA ASP A 163 -16.11 -2.64 17.89
C ASP A 163 -14.85 -2.14 17.16
N GLU A 164 -13.76 -1.87 17.88
CA GLU A 164 -12.47 -1.52 17.30
C GLU A 164 -11.89 -2.67 16.46
N LEU A 165 -11.98 -3.91 16.95
CA LEU A 165 -11.57 -5.10 16.20
C LEU A 165 -12.48 -5.33 14.98
N ARG A 166 -13.79 -5.11 15.11
CA ARG A 166 -14.71 -5.20 13.96
C ARG A 166 -14.39 -4.14 12.91
N ALA A 167 -14.06 -2.91 13.31
CA ALA A 167 -13.71 -1.83 12.38
C ALA A 167 -12.46 -2.16 11.56
N ILE A 168 -11.40 -2.66 12.17
CA ILE A 168 -10.16 -3.03 11.44
C ILE A 168 -10.30 -4.32 10.60
N SER A 169 -11.31 -5.13 10.88
CA SER A 169 -11.60 -6.38 10.15
C SER A 169 -12.75 -6.22 9.14
N ASP A 170 -13.15 -4.98 8.82
CA ASP A 170 -14.23 -4.67 7.87
C ASP A 170 -15.55 -5.39 8.22
N GLY A 171 -15.88 -5.41 9.52
CA GLY A 171 -17.04 -6.09 10.08
C GLY A 171 -16.96 -7.62 10.06
N SER A 172 -15.81 -8.21 9.72
CA SER A 172 -15.68 -9.65 9.57
C SER A 172 -15.85 -10.42 10.89
N PRO A 173 -16.76 -11.42 10.95
CA PRO A 173 -16.89 -12.27 12.13
C PRO A 173 -15.74 -13.28 12.26
N HIS A 174 -15.01 -13.54 11.17
CA HIS A 174 -14.00 -14.59 11.08
C HIS A 174 -12.85 -14.39 12.08
N GLN A 175 -12.39 -15.45 12.69
CA GLN A 175 -11.23 -15.47 13.58
C GLN A 175 -10.50 -16.80 13.45
N PHE A 176 -9.21 -16.81 13.71
CA PHE A 176 -8.44 -18.04 13.79
C PHE A 176 -8.54 -18.63 15.20
N ALA A 177 -8.60 -19.95 15.31
CA ALA A 177 -8.53 -20.68 16.56
C ALA A 177 -7.49 -21.80 16.46
N THR A 178 -6.75 -22.02 17.56
CA THR A 178 -5.71 -23.07 17.65
C THR A 178 -6.15 -24.25 18.50
N SER A 179 -5.51 -25.39 18.29
CA SER A 179 -5.79 -26.63 19.02
C SER A 179 -4.89 -26.81 20.27
N PHE A 180 -4.78 -28.05 20.74
CA PHE A 180 -3.99 -28.45 21.92
C PHE A 180 -2.51 -28.69 21.63
N GLY A 181 -2.16 -28.88 20.35
CA GLY A 181 -0.78 -28.82 19.87
C GLY A 181 -0.39 -27.40 19.46
N TRP A 182 0.91 -27.13 19.33
CA TRP A 182 1.38 -25.85 18.81
C TRP A 182 0.91 -25.64 17.37
N CYS A 183 0.06 -24.64 17.19
CA CYS A 183 -0.31 -24.09 15.89
C CYS A 183 0.57 -22.85 15.65
N LYS A 184 1.26 -22.79 14.51
CA LYS A 184 2.19 -21.72 14.15
C LYS A 184 1.98 -21.28 12.71
N ARG A 185 1.96 -19.99 12.45
CA ARG A 185 1.88 -19.43 11.10
C ARG A 185 2.76 -18.20 10.95
N PHE A 186 3.11 -17.85 9.72
CA PHE A 186 3.86 -16.64 9.44
C PHE A 186 3.46 -15.98 8.13
N GLN A 187 3.74 -14.68 8.04
CA GLN A 187 3.75 -13.89 6.81
C GLN A 187 5.09 -13.15 6.69
N GLY A 188 5.74 -13.31 5.54
CA GLY A 188 6.91 -12.51 5.16
C GLY A 188 6.47 -11.40 4.21
N ILE A 189 6.59 -10.16 4.65
CA ILE A 189 6.16 -8.97 3.90
C ILE A 189 7.39 -8.37 3.22
N ASP A 190 7.38 -8.30 1.90
CA ASP A 190 8.38 -7.57 1.10
C ASP A 190 7.90 -6.14 0.90
N LEU A 191 8.53 -5.19 1.60
CA LEU A 191 8.08 -3.80 1.62
C LEU A 191 8.24 -3.12 0.27
N VAL A 192 9.28 -3.46 -0.48
CA VAL A 192 9.53 -2.89 -1.81
C VAL A 192 8.52 -3.44 -2.81
N ALA A 193 8.23 -4.75 -2.76
CA ALA A 193 7.19 -5.36 -3.58
C ALA A 193 5.80 -4.80 -3.25
N GLU A 194 5.52 -4.47 -1.98
CA GLU A 194 4.28 -3.80 -1.56
C GLU A 194 4.21 -2.32 -2.00
N GLY A 195 5.29 -1.75 -2.54
CA GLY A 195 5.33 -0.43 -3.18
C GLY A 195 6.06 0.66 -2.39
N ILE A 196 6.72 0.30 -1.29
CA ILE A 196 7.49 1.25 -0.46
C ILE A 196 8.86 1.48 -1.08
N SER A 197 9.31 2.73 -1.13
CA SER A 197 10.63 3.06 -1.68
C SER A 197 11.75 2.54 -0.77
N ALA A 198 12.73 1.85 -1.35
CA ALA A 198 13.93 1.39 -0.64
C ALA A 198 14.72 2.56 -0.02
N ALA A 199 14.90 3.65 -0.76
CA ALA A 199 15.58 4.84 -0.25
C ALA A 199 14.79 5.52 0.89
N PHE A 200 13.45 5.51 0.81
CA PHE A 200 12.61 5.99 1.91
C PHE A 200 12.79 5.14 3.18
N LEU A 201 12.87 3.81 3.04
CA LEU A 201 13.12 2.90 4.17
C LEU A 201 14.49 3.11 4.81
N ASP A 202 15.51 3.47 4.03
CA ASP A 202 16.88 3.64 4.51
C ASP A 202 17.13 5.03 5.12
N GLU A 203 16.58 6.09 4.52
CA GLU A 203 16.85 7.47 4.90
C GLU A 203 15.83 7.99 5.92
N VAL A 204 14.53 7.78 5.67
CA VAL A 204 13.45 8.27 6.55
C VAL A 204 13.23 7.31 7.71
N ARG A 205 13.34 6.00 7.48
CA ARG A 205 13.14 4.95 8.50
C ARG A 205 11.82 5.17 9.27
N PRO A 206 10.69 5.13 8.56
CA PRO A 206 9.39 5.47 9.10
C PRO A 206 8.98 4.53 10.24
N ASP A 207 8.11 4.96 11.13
CA ASP A 207 7.62 4.07 12.16
C ASP A 207 6.85 2.87 11.56
N ILE A 208 7.08 1.67 12.10
CA ILE A 208 6.36 0.46 11.70
C ILE A 208 5.47 0.03 12.86
N TYR A 209 4.17 0.21 12.68
CA TYR A 209 3.16 -0.23 13.64
C TYR A 209 2.75 -1.68 13.36
N VAL A 210 2.75 -2.49 14.41
CA VAL A 210 2.27 -3.88 14.37
C VAL A 210 1.30 -4.16 15.50
N SER A 211 0.29 -4.99 15.26
CA SER A 211 -0.61 -5.44 16.32
C SER A 211 -1.34 -6.73 16.00
N GLU A 212 -1.81 -7.42 17.03
CA GLU A 212 -2.76 -8.54 16.93
C GLU A 212 -3.80 -8.43 18.03
N TRP A 213 -5.05 -8.79 17.70
CA TRP A 213 -6.03 -9.09 18.72
C TRP A 213 -6.03 -10.58 19.02
N TYR A 214 -6.05 -10.91 20.31
CA TYR A 214 -6.13 -12.29 20.78
C TYR A 214 -7.15 -12.42 21.91
N ALA A 215 -7.74 -13.62 22.04
CA ALA A 215 -8.63 -13.95 23.15
C ALA A 215 -8.46 -15.42 23.56
N PRO A 216 -8.45 -15.74 24.85
CA PRO A 216 -8.54 -17.11 25.32
C PRO A 216 -9.98 -17.61 25.25
N ARG A 217 -10.22 -18.85 25.68
CA ARG A 217 -11.58 -19.35 25.92
C ARG A 217 -11.96 -19.22 27.39
N PHE A 218 -13.26 -19.13 27.67
CA PHE A 218 -13.79 -19.09 29.04
C PHE A 218 -13.45 -20.35 29.86
N ASP A 219 -13.32 -21.51 29.22
CA ASP A 219 -13.18 -22.83 29.85
C ASP A 219 -11.78 -23.44 29.78
N CYS A 220 -10.83 -22.80 29.09
CA CYS A 220 -9.50 -23.36 28.86
C CYS A 220 -8.40 -22.30 28.92
N GLY A 221 -7.28 -22.67 29.56
CA GLY A 221 -6.06 -21.87 29.49
C GLY A 221 -5.34 -22.04 28.16
N SER A 222 -4.53 -21.07 27.79
CA SER A 222 -3.77 -21.09 26.53
C SER A 222 -2.41 -20.43 26.68
N VAL A 223 -1.49 -20.79 25.78
CA VAL A 223 -0.23 -20.09 25.58
C VAL A 223 -0.28 -19.42 24.21
N TYR A 224 -0.03 -18.13 24.17
CA TYR A 224 0.03 -17.32 22.94
C TYR A 224 1.39 -16.65 22.82
N LYS A 225 1.93 -16.60 21.59
CA LYS A 225 3.17 -15.91 21.26
C LYS A 225 3.02 -15.13 19.96
N LEU A 226 3.47 -13.88 19.95
CA LEU A 226 3.67 -13.05 18.77
C LEU A 226 5.15 -12.70 18.67
N LYS A 227 5.73 -12.85 17.49
CA LYS A 227 7.11 -12.46 17.19
C LYS A 227 7.15 -11.75 15.84
N VAL A 228 7.68 -10.54 15.83
CA VAL A 228 7.84 -9.73 14.63
C VAL A 228 9.29 -9.30 14.50
N LYS A 229 9.88 -9.48 13.31
CA LYS A 229 11.24 -9.04 13.00
C LYS A 229 11.28 -8.06 11.84
N LEU A 230 12.10 -7.04 11.97
CA LEU A 230 12.55 -6.17 10.89
C LEU A 230 13.83 -6.76 10.29
N MET A 231 13.86 -6.96 8.97
CA MET A 231 14.91 -7.74 8.31
C MET A 231 15.47 -7.03 7.07
N LYS A 232 16.77 -7.20 6.82
CA LYS A 232 17.44 -6.74 5.59
C LYS A 232 17.17 -7.63 4.39
N GLU A 233 17.19 -8.93 4.62
CA GLU A 233 16.99 -9.95 3.62
C GLU A 233 15.86 -10.90 4.04
N ARG A 234 15.32 -11.65 3.08
CA ARG A 234 14.21 -12.58 3.36
C ARG A 234 14.62 -13.76 4.25
N ASN A 235 15.91 -14.03 4.38
CA ASN A 235 16.43 -15.21 5.07
C ASN A 235 16.45 -15.00 6.60
N ASP A 236 15.71 -15.83 7.33
CA ASP A 236 15.63 -15.78 8.80
C ASP A 236 16.65 -16.67 9.51
N GLU A 237 17.47 -17.42 8.76
CA GLU A 237 18.56 -18.26 9.27
C GLU A 237 19.81 -17.45 9.66
N LYS A 238 19.88 -16.18 9.24
CA LYS A 238 21.00 -15.27 9.45
C LYS A 238 20.65 -14.21 10.50
N PRO A 239 21.12 -14.36 11.76
CA PRO A 239 20.87 -13.38 12.80
C PRO A 239 21.37 -11.97 12.46
N GLU A 240 22.41 -11.86 11.61
CA GLU A 240 22.98 -10.60 11.15
C GLU A 240 22.05 -9.77 10.25
N ASP A 241 21.03 -10.41 9.65
CA ASP A 241 20.03 -9.75 8.81
C ASP A 241 18.87 -9.17 9.62
N VAL A 242 18.76 -9.51 10.92
CA VAL A 242 17.78 -8.95 11.84
C VAL A 242 18.20 -7.54 12.25
N ILE A 243 17.37 -6.55 11.93
CA ILE A 243 17.57 -5.14 12.32
C ILE A 243 17.01 -4.90 13.72
N ASP A 244 15.80 -5.39 13.96
CA ASP A 244 15.08 -5.24 15.22
C ASP A 244 14.06 -6.38 15.38
N GLU A 245 13.66 -6.65 16.63
CA GLU A 245 12.73 -7.71 16.97
C GLU A 245 11.81 -7.32 18.13
N PHE A 246 10.53 -7.60 17.96
CA PHE A 246 9.54 -7.58 19.03
C PHE A 246 9.03 -9.00 19.31
N THR A 247 9.02 -9.40 20.57
CA THR A 247 8.42 -10.65 21.02
C THR A 247 7.46 -10.39 22.18
N PHE A 248 6.27 -10.96 22.10
CA PHE A 248 5.27 -11.00 23.15
C PHE A 248 4.87 -12.45 23.41
N GLU A 249 4.81 -12.84 24.68
CA GLU A 249 4.37 -14.16 25.12
C GLU A 249 3.47 -14.02 26.33
N LEU A 250 2.34 -14.72 26.32
CA LEU A 250 1.39 -14.75 27.41
C LEU A 250 0.89 -16.17 27.62
N THR A 251 0.86 -16.60 28.88
CA THR A 251 0.13 -17.79 29.30
C THR A 251 -1.09 -17.34 30.10
N THR A 252 -2.27 -17.67 29.58
CA THR A 252 -3.55 -17.38 30.23
C THR A 252 -3.99 -18.61 31.02
N PRO A 253 -4.29 -18.48 32.33
CA PRO A 253 -4.80 -19.59 33.12
C PRO A 253 -6.23 -19.95 32.72
N GLN A 254 -6.66 -21.16 33.09
CA GLN A 254 -8.06 -21.57 32.94
C GLN A 254 -8.99 -20.65 33.73
N TRP A 255 -10.20 -20.40 33.21
CA TRP A 255 -11.22 -19.55 33.83
C TRP A 255 -10.84 -18.05 33.94
N ALA A 256 -9.78 -17.63 33.25
CA ALA A 256 -9.47 -16.22 33.11
C ALA A 256 -10.57 -15.47 32.32
N PRO A 257 -10.62 -14.13 32.44
CA PRO A 257 -11.38 -13.32 31.51
C PRO A 257 -11.04 -13.68 30.05
N HIS A 258 -12.08 -13.79 29.24
CA HIS A 258 -12.04 -14.23 27.84
C HIS A 258 -12.34 -13.08 26.88
N ASP A 259 -12.06 -11.87 27.37
CA ASP A 259 -12.11 -10.64 26.62
C ASP A 259 -11.00 -10.59 25.57
N TRP A 260 -11.30 -9.93 24.45
CA TRP A 260 -10.31 -9.65 23.43
C TRP A 260 -9.34 -8.59 23.90
N LYS A 261 -8.05 -8.86 23.76
CA LYS A 261 -6.97 -7.92 24.07
C LYS A 261 -6.12 -7.68 22.84
N GLN A 262 -5.60 -6.47 22.73
CA GLN A 262 -4.67 -6.11 21.68
C GLN A 262 -3.25 -6.12 22.23
N VAL A 263 -2.36 -6.83 21.55
CA VAL A 263 -0.91 -6.58 21.65
C VAL A 263 -0.52 -5.67 20.50
N SER A 264 0.29 -4.64 20.77
CA SER A 264 0.79 -3.73 19.75
C SER A 264 2.22 -3.29 20.05
N HIS A 265 2.97 -2.97 19.00
CA HIS A 265 4.31 -2.43 19.08
C HIS A 265 4.56 -1.44 17.93
N VAL A 266 5.41 -0.45 18.16
CA VAL A 266 5.89 0.47 17.12
C VAL A 266 7.40 0.38 17.10
N PHE A 267 7.95 -0.06 15.97
CA PHE A 267 9.37 0.02 15.74
C PHE A 267 9.71 1.44 15.30
N THR A 268 10.57 2.10 16.07
CA THR A 268 11.01 3.48 15.84
C THR A 268 12.53 3.53 15.90
N GLY A 269 13.18 4.39 15.10
CA GLY A 269 14.62 4.61 15.21
C GLY A 269 15.50 3.39 14.89
N TYR A 270 14.95 2.40 14.19
CA TYR A 270 15.67 1.20 13.77
C TYR A 270 16.78 1.52 12.73
N GLY A 271 17.69 0.57 12.52
CA GLY A 271 18.82 0.73 11.57
C GLY A 271 18.40 0.73 10.09
N PRO A 272 19.26 1.22 9.17
CA PRO A 272 18.97 1.20 7.74
C PRO A 272 18.95 -0.22 7.17
N GLY A 273 18.44 -0.36 5.95
CA GLY A 273 18.43 -1.61 5.20
C GLY A 273 17.15 -2.42 5.34
N LEU A 274 16.11 -1.91 5.98
CA LEU A 274 14.83 -2.62 6.12
C LEU A 274 14.25 -2.94 4.73
N ARG A 275 13.96 -4.21 4.47
CA ARG A 275 13.28 -4.68 3.25
C ARG A 275 12.14 -5.64 3.54
N PHE A 276 12.29 -6.45 4.59
CA PHE A 276 11.32 -7.47 4.93
C PHE A 276 10.82 -7.34 6.36
N ILE A 277 9.55 -7.68 6.58
CA ILE A 277 8.98 -7.88 7.91
C ILE A 277 8.56 -9.33 8.02
N GLN A 278 9.07 -10.05 9.02
CA GLN A 278 8.60 -11.38 9.37
C GLN A 278 7.59 -11.25 10.51
N TYR A 279 6.33 -11.57 10.25
CA TYR A 279 5.26 -11.60 11.24
C TYR A 279 4.91 -13.05 11.56
N LYS A 280 5.06 -13.48 12.80
CA LYS A 280 4.81 -14.86 13.23
C LYS A 280 4.00 -14.88 14.52
N ASP A 281 2.90 -15.62 14.50
CA ASP A 281 2.14 -15.92 15.72
C ASP A 281 2.03 -17.43 15.94
N SER A 282 1.76 -17.79 17.18
CA SER A 282 1.54 -19.18 17.57
C SER A 282 0.73 -19.29 18.85
N SER A 283 -0.05 -20.36 18.95
CA SER A 283 -0.79 -20.66 20.17
C SER A 283 -1.03 -22.16 20.32
N LYS A 284 -1.31 -22.57 21.56
CA LYS A 284 -1.88 -23.87 21.93
C LYS A 284 -2.69 -23.75 23.21
N ASP A 285 -3.51 -24.74 23.50
CA ASP A 285 -4.14 -24.87 24.82
C ASP A 285 -3.15 -25.31 25.92
N THR A 286 -3.60 -25.25 27.18
CA THR A 286 -2.84 -25.79 28.33
C THR A 286 -3.42 -27.08 28.91
N GLN A 287 -4.63 -27.48 28.50
CA GLN A 287 -5.36 -28.63 29.08
C GLN A 287 -5.24 -29.91 28.24
N PHE A 288 -4.65 -29.81 27.05
CA PHE A 288 -4.52 -30.91 26.10
C PHE A 288 -5.88 -31.49 25.67
N TRP A 289 -6.88 -30.63 25.50
CA TRP A 289 -8.25 -31.03 25.17
C TRP A 289 -8.44 -31.08 23.65
N LYS A 290 -8.96 -32.21 23.17
CA LYS A 290 -9.28 -32.41 21.76
C LYS A 290 -10.26 -31.32 21.28
N GLY A 291 -9.97 -30.71 20.13
CA GLY A 291 -10.70 -29.57 19.58
C GLY A 291 -9.86 -28.28 19.51
N HIS A 292 -10.54 -27.15 19.42
CA HIS A 292 -9.92 -25.82 19.27
C HIS A 292 -10.05 -25.03 20.57
N TYR A 293 -9.27 -25.46 21.57
CA TYR A 293 -9.30 -24.89 22.91
C TYR A 293 -8.17 -23.88 23.19
N GLY A 294 -7.26 -23.68 22.24
CA GLY A 294 -6.21 -22.67 22.37
C GLY A 294 -6.74 -21.26 22.12
N SER A 295 -5.82 -20.29 22.03
CA SER A 295 -6.16 -18.89 21.79
C SER A 295 -6.80 -18.67 20.42
N LYS A 296 -7.58 -17.59 20.34
CA LYS A 296 -8.11 -17.05 19.11
C LYS A 296 -7.35 -15.81 18.70
N MET A 297 -7.25 -15.57 17.40
CA MET A 297 -6.55 -14.42 16.83
C MET A 297 -7.33 -13.81 15.67
N ALA A 298 -7.34 -12.48 15.61
CA ALA A 298 -7.95 -11.72 14.54
C ALA A 298 -7.32 -10.32 14.42
N GLY A 299 -7.60 -9.63 13.32
CA GLY A 299 -7.20 -8.24 13.16
C GLY A 299 -5.68 -8.02 13.23
N SER A 300 -4.88 -8.96 12.75
CA SER A 300 -3.43 -8.80 12.62
C SER A 300 -3.10 -7.61 11.71
N VAL A 301 -2.21 -6.71 12.15
CA VAL A 301 -1.85 -5.49 11.41
C VAL A 301 -0.34 -5.35 11.33
N VAL A 302 0.12 -4.98 10.14
CA VAL A 302 1.42 -4.34 9.91
C VAL A 302 1.17 -3.15 9.00
N ARG A 303 1.59 -1.94 9.40
CA ARG A 303 1.48 -0.75 8.56
C ARG A 303 2.62 0.23 8.81
N VAL A 304 2.97 0.98 7.79
CA VAL A 304 3.82 2.16 7.94
C VAL A 304 3.00 3.24 8.64
N GLN A 305 3.59 3.89 9.63
CA GLN A 305 3.02 5.02 10.35
C GLN A 305 3.81 6.28 9.99
N LEU A 306 3.11 7.27 9.44
CA LEU A 306 3.65 8.57 9.11
C LEU A 306 3.08 9.56 10.13
N GLU A 307 3.94 10.25 10.88
CA GLU A 307 3.56 11.24 11.91
C GLU A 307 3.27 12.63 11.35
#